data_AF-A0A3C1DEL7-F1
#
_entry.id   AF-A0A3C1DEL7-F1
#
_cell.length_a   1.000
_cell.length_b   1.000
_cell.length_c   1.000
_cell.angle_alpha   90.00
_cell.angle_beta   90.00
_cell.angle_gamma   90.00
#
_symmetry.space_group_name_H-M   'P 1'
#
loop_
_entity.id
_entity.type
_entity.pdbx_description
1 polymer ?
#
loop_
_entity_poly.entity_id
_entity_poly.type
_entity_poly.pdbx_seq_one_letter_code
_entity_poly.pdbx_strand_id
1 'polypeptide(L)'
;FQPHRYSRASLFCNVLHDEFGAAFDQADTVTFMDVFSAGEVPVPGITGKTFLQVVLDHEGHPETHYVPRRIDVVSHMAQLAQPGDLVITMGAGDVTAIGGQLVEELEELEGRDR
;
A
#
# COMPACT_ATOMS: atom_id res chain seq x y z
N PHE A 1 -0.78 -0.55 -1.45
CA PHE A 1 -1.48 -1.69 -0.83
C PHE A 1 -1.79 -1.38 0.64
N GLN A 2 -2.99 -1.71 1.11
CA GLN A 2 -3.36 -1.60 2.53
C GLN A 2 -3.78 -2.96 3.08
N PRO A 3 -3.03 -3.55 4.02
CA PRO A 3 -3.45 -4.75 4.72
C PRO A 3 -4.77 -4.51 5.45
N HIS A 4 -5.65 -5.52 5.47
CA HIS A 4 -6.97 -5.43 6.08
C HIS A 4 -7.11 -6.47 7.18
N ARG A 5 -7.47 -6.02 8.40
CA ARG A 5 -7.61 -6.79 9.65
C ARG A 5 -6.30 -7.37 10.19
N TYR A 6 -6.09 -7.24 11.49
CA TYR A 6 -4.97 -7.86 12.21
C TYR A 6 -5.11 -9.38 12.25
N SER A 7 -6.36 -9.88 12.34
CA SER A 7 -6.67 -11.30 12.36
C SER A 7 -6.17 -12.08 11.12
N ARG A 8 -5.93 -11.38 9.99
CA ARG A 8 -5.41 -11.99 8.75
C ARG A 8 -3.89 -12.08 8.69
N ALA A 9 -3.18 -11.49 9.65
CA ALA A 9 -1.72 -11.48 9.64
C ALA A 9 -1.14 -12.90 9.61
N SER A 10 -1.62 -13.83 10.46
CA SER A 10 -1.11 -15.21 10.43
C SER A 10 -1.36 -15.92 9.10
N LEU A 11 -2.44 -15.59 8.39
CA LEU A 11 -2.71 -16.20 7.09
C LEU A 11 -1.67 -15.74 6.07
N PHE A 12 -1.43 -14.44 5.94
CA PHE A 12 -0.52 -13.91 4.91
C PHE A 12 0.95 -13.94 5.30
N CYS A 13 1.28 -13.81 6.57
CA CYS A 13 2.67 -13.75 7.04
C CYS A 13 3.23 -15.12 7.41
N ASN A 14 2.39 -16.16 7.54
CA ASN A 14 2.87 -17.49 7.89
C ASN A 14 2.38 -18.58 6.93
N VAL A 15 1.08 -18.59 6.57
CA VAL A 15 0.48 -19.69 5.79
C VAL A 15 0.66 -19.51 4.29
N LEU A 16 0.37 -18.30 3.79
CA LEU A 16 0.48 -17.90 2.38
C LEU A 16 1.68 -16.99 2.15
N HIS A 17 2.75 -17.18 2.94
CA HIS A 17 3.89 -16.27 2.97
C HIS A 17 4.48 -16.07 1.57
N ASP A 18 4.82 -17.16 0.90
CA ASP A 18 5.50 -17.14 -0.39
C ASP A 18 4.55 -16.64 -1.50
N GLU A 19 3.28 -17.05 -1.49
CA GLU A 19 2.30 -16.55 -2.47
C GLU A 19 1.99 -15.07 -2.27
N PHE A 20 2.01 -14.57 -1.02
CA PHE A 20 1.79 -13.16 -0.73
C PHE A 20 2.98 -12.31 -1.15
N GLY A 21 4.21 -12.76 -0.93
CA GLY A 21 5.42 -12.09 -1.43
C GLY A 21 5.42 -12.00 -2.96
N ALA A 22 5.24 -13.13 -3.63
CA ALA A 22 5.24 -13.23 -5.08
C ALA A 22 4.09 -12.45 -5.78
N ALA A 23 3.02 -12.11 -5.05
CA ALA A 23 1.91 -11.35 -5.60
C ALA A 23 2.28 -9.94 -6.07
N PHE A 24 3.47 -9.43 -5.68
CA PHE A 24 3.95 -8.10 -6.02
C PHE A 24 5.04 -8.09 -7.10
N ASP A 25 5.49 -9.24 -7.59
CA ASP A 25 6.65 -9.38 -8.50
C ASP A 25 6.53 -8.63 -9.84
N GLN A 26 5.30 -8.30 -10.25
CA GLN A 26 5.03 -7.61 -11.52
C GLN A 26 4.86 -6.09 -11.34
N ALA A 27 4.96 -5.58 -10.13
CA ALA A 27 4.98 -4.14 -9.89
C ALA A 27 6.41 -3.61 -10.06
N ASP A 28 6.56 -2.38 -10.56
CA ASP A 28 7.85 -1.68 -10.50
C ASP A 28 8.08 -1.10 -9.09
N THR A 29 7.01 -0.52 -8.51
CA THR A 29 7.01 0.05 -7.17
C THR A 29 5.75 -0.32 -6.38
N VAL A 30 5.84 -0.39 -5.05
CA VAL A 30 4.69 -0.60 -4.16
C VAL A 30 4.75 0.24 -2.89
N THR A 31 3.70 1.01 -2.65
CA THR A 31 3.53 1.77 -1.40
C THR A 31 2.61 1.02 -0.44
N PHE A 32 3.14 0.62 0.72
CA PHE A 32 2.40 0.00 1.81
C PHE A 32 1.88 1.03 2.82
N MET A 33 0.64 0.82 3.28
CA MET A 33 0.04 1.55 4.39
C MET A 33 0.05 0.69 5.67
N ASP A 34 -0.30 1.29 6.81
CA ASP A 34 -0.59 0.52 8.02
C ASP A 34 -1.91 -0.27 7.91
N VAL A 35 -2.12 -1.21 8.82
CA VAL A 35 -3.27 -2.12 8.81
C VAL A 35 -4.57 -1.34 8.99
N PHE A 36 -5.50 -1.51 8.06
CA PHE A 36 -6.87 -1.12 8.28
C PHE A 36 -7.55 -2.07 9.26
N SER A 37 -7.84 -1.61 10.47
CA SER A 37 -8.29 -2.46 11.59
C SER A 37 -9.65 -3.13 11.35
N ALA A 38 -10.54 -2.50 10.56
CA ALA A 38 -11.92 -2.93 10.37
C ALA A 38 -12.67 -3.22 11.70
N GLY A 39 -12.39 -2.41 12.73
CA GLY A 39 -12.99 -2.54 14.06
C GLY A 39 -12.29 -3.51 15.01
N GLU A 40 -11.20 -4.15 14.58
CA GLU A 40 -10.40 -5.02 15.45
C GLU A 40 -9.53 -4.21 16.42
N VAL A 41 -9.33 -4.77 17.61
CA VAL A 41 -8.35 -4.24 18.57
C VAL A 41 -6.95 -4.42 17.96
N PRO A 42 -6.11 -3.37 17.95
CA PRO A 42 -4.72 -3.51 17.51
C PRO A 42 -4.00 -4.64 18.22
N VAL A 43 -3.32 -5.49 17.45
CA VAL A 43 -2.54 -6.60 17.99
C VAL A 43 -1.10 -6.13 18.19
N PRO A 44 -0.54 -6.20 19.41
CA PRO A 44 0.84 -5.81 19.67
C PRO A 44 1.83 -6.49 18.71
N GLY A 45 2.68 -5.69 18.07
CA GLY A 45 3.68 -6.18 17.12
C GLY A 45 3.20 -6.41 15.69
N ILE A 46 1.89 -6.35 15.42
CA ILE A 46 1.35 -6.47 14.06
C ILE A 46 1.04 -5.07 13.52
N THR A 47 1.74 -4.71 12.45
CA THR A 47 1.58 -3.44 11.73
C THR A 47 1.62 -3.69 10.23
N GLY A 48 1.43 -2.66 9.42
CA GLY A 48 1.64 -2.76 7.98
C GLY A 48 3.04 -3.22 7.62
N LYS A 49 4.05 -2.91 8.46
CA LYS A 49 5.42 -3.42 8.29
C LYS A 49 5.53 -4.93 8.41
N THR A 50 4.67 -5.57 9.21
CA THR A 50 4.65 -7.03 9.34
C THR A 50 4.31 -7.70 8.00
N PHE A 51 3.35 -7.14 7.27
CA PHE A 51 3.01 -7.61 5.92
C PHE A 51 4.05 -7.21 4.88
N LEU A 52 4.57 -5.98 4.97
CA LEU A 52 5.62 -5.50 4.08
C LEU A 52 6.89 -6.36 4.19
N GLN A 53 7.23 -6.85 5.38
CA GLN A 53 8.42 -7.70 5.58
C GLN A 53 8.35 -8.97 4.73
N VAL A 54 7.17 -9.57 4.56
CA VAL A 54 6.97 -10.74 3.67
C VAL A 54 7.37 -10.43 2.23
N VAL A 55 7.06 -9.21 1.76
CA VAL A 55 7.45 -8.75 0.42
C VAL A 55 8.95 -8.47 0.36
N LEU A 56 9.53 -7.86 1.39
CA LEU A 56 10.96 -7.57 1.45
C LEU A 56 11.85 -8.83 1.55
N ASP A 57 11.34 -9.90 2.17
CA ASP A 57 12.05 -11.17 2.30
C ASP A 57 11.97 -12.00 1.00
N HIS A 58 11.11 -11.62 0.06
CA HIS A 58 10.95 -12.29 -1.24
C HIS A 58 11.99 -11.80 -2.25
N GLU A 59 12.60 -12.73 -2.98
CA GLU A 59 13.64 -12.39 -3.97
C GLU A 59 13.03 -11.68 -5.18
N GLY A 60 13.65 -10.58 -5.61
CA GLY A 60 13.16 -9.80 -6.75
C GLY A 60 11.98 -8.88 -6.44
N HIS A 61 11.72 -8.61 -5.16
CA HIS A 61 10.66 -7.70 -4.74
C HIS A 61 10.78 -6.30 -5.40
N PRO A 62 9.66 -5.61 -5.65
CA PRO A 62 9.65 -4.26 -6.21
C PRO A 62 10.29 -3.23 -5.28
N GLU A 63 10.55 -2.03 -5.78
CA GLU A 63 10.87 -0.89 -4.90
C GLU A 63 9.70 -0.63 -3.95
N THR A 64 9.93 -0.68 -2.64
CA THR A 64 8.85 -0.60 -1.65
C THR A 64 8.93 0.64 -0.79
N HIS A 65 7.81 1.33 -0.60
CA HIS A 65 7.68 2.44 0.34
C HIS A 65 6.72 2.10 1.48
N TYR A 66 6.91 2.70 2.66
CA TYR A 66 5.98 2.57 3.79
C TYR A 66 5.45 3.92 4.24
N VAL A 67 4.16 4.16 4.01
CA VAL A 67 3.45 5.40 4.37
C VAL A 67 2.30 5.03 5.31
N PRO A 68 2.55 4.96 6.63
CA PRO A 68 1.60 4.37 7.58
C PRO A 68 0.31 5.18 7.71
N ARG A 69 0.40 6.52 7.63
CA ARG A 69 -0.75 7.40 7.84
C ARG A 69 -1.41 7.68 6.50
N ARG A 70 -2.71 7.41 6.44
CA ARG A 70 -3.54 7.69 5.27
C ARG A 70 -3.37 9.11 4.71
N ILE A 71 -3.29 10.10 5.59
CA ILE A 71 -3.23 11.52 5.20
C ILE A 71 -1.98 11.87 4.37
N ASP A 72 -0.91 11.08 4.47
CA ASP A 72 0.34 11.33 3.75
C ASP A 72 0.40 10.57 2.41
N VAL A 73 -0.54 9.65 2.15
CA VAL A 73 -0.43 8.73 1.00
C VAL A 73 -0.66 9.47 -0.32
N VAL A 74 -1.66 10.35 -0.39
CA VAL A 74 -2.00 11.06 -1.63
C VAL A 74 -0.84 11.95 -2.06
N SER A 75 -0.30 12.76 -1.16
CA SER A 75 0.83 13.64 -1.45
C SER A 75 2.11 12.86 -1.81
N HIS A 76 2.36 11.74 -1.13
CA HIS A 76 3.48 10.85 -1.48
C HIS A 76 3.31 10.26 -2.89
N MET A 77 2.12 9.75 -3.21
CA MET A 77 1.87 9.17 -4.53
C MET A 77 1.89 10.21 -5.64
N ALA A 78 1.42 11.43 -5.39
CA ALA A 78 1.48 12.53 -6.38
C ALA A 78 2.93 12.94 -6.71
N GLN A 79 3.85 12.82 -5.75
CA GLN A 79 5.28 13.06 -5.99
C GLN A 79 5.97 11.90 -6.72
N LEU A 80 5.47 10.67 -6.53
CA LEU A 80 6.05 9.47 -7.12
C LEU A 80 5.58 9.25 -8.56
N ALA A 81 4.28 9.43 -8.80
CA ALA A 81 3.64 9.12 -10.07
C ALA A 81 4.23 9.92 -11.23
N GLN A 82 4.45 9.24 -12.36
CA GLN A 82 4.94 9.80 -13.60
C GLN A 82 3.90 9.67 -14.73
N PRO A 83 3.98 10.51 -15.77
CA PRO A 83 3.15 10.33 -16.96
C PRO A 83 3.33 8.95 -17.58
N GLY A 84 2.23 8.21 -17.73
CA GLY A 84 2.22 6.85 -18.27
C GLY A 84 2.12 5.73 -17.24
N ASP A 85 2.21 6.04 -15.95
CA ASP A 85 2.07 5.06 -14.87
C ASP A 85 0.63 4.52 -14.77
N LEU A 86 0.51 3.22 -14.49
CA LEU A 86 -0.74 2.60 -14.03
C LEU A 86 -0.70 2.45 -12.50
N VAL A 87 -1.46 3.29 -11.80
CA VAL A 87 -1.57 3.20 -10.34
C VAL A 87 -2.77 2.32 -9.94
N ILE A 88 -2.51 1.27 -9.17
CA ILE A 88 -3.55 0.37 -8.63
C ILE A 88 -3.65 0.55 -7.11
N THR A 89 -4.80 1.03 -6.64
CA THR A 89 -5.13 1.01 -5.21
C THR A 89 -5.74 -0.34 -4.84
N MET A 90 -5.16 -1.01 -3.84
CA MET A 90 -5.54 -2.37 -3.47
C MET A 90 -5.67 -2.55 -1.95
N GLY A 91 -6.82 -3.10 -1.54
CA GLY A 91 -7.19 -3.40 -0.17
C GLY A 91 -8.71 -3.27 0.02
N ALA A 92 -9.22 -3.68 1.19
CA ALA A 92 -10.66 -3.65 1.49
C ALA A 92 -11.06 -2.55 2.49
N GLY A 93 -10.12 -1.67 2.83
CA GLY A 93 -10.32 -0.56 3.75
C GLY A 93 -10.55 0.77 3.02
N ASP A 94 -10.16 1.84 3.68
CA ASP A 94 -10.27 3.19 3.14
C ASP A 94 -9.36 3.44 1.92
N VAL A 95 -8.37 2.58 1.65
CA VAL A 95 -7.47 2.69 0.49
C VAL A 95 -8.19 2.83 -0.85
N THR A 96 -9.43 2.33 -0.96
CA THR A 96 -10.26 2.44 -2.17
C THR A 96 -10.51 3.89 -2.58
N ALA A 97 -10.65 4.80 -1.61
CA ALA A 97 -10.85 6.23 -1.88
C ALA A 97 -9.56 6.96 -2.32
N ILE A 98 -8.38 6.38 -2.11
CA ILE A 98 -7.10 7.01 -2.49
C ILE A 98 -7.01 7.24 -4.00
N GLY A 99 -7.59 6.35 -4.81
CA GLY A 99 -7.49 6.47 -6.28
C GLY A 99 -8.13 7.76 -6.79
N GLY A 100 -9.35 8.06 -6.37
CA GLY A 100 -10.03 9.31 -6.72
C GLY A 100 -9.30 10.54 -6.18
N GLN A 101 -8.85 10.48 -4.91
CA GLN A 101 -8.12 11.58 -4.28
C GLN A 101 -6.79 11.90 -4.96
N LEU A 102 -6.10 10.87 -5.48
CA LEU A 102 -4.86 11.05 -6.23
C LEU A 102 -5.12 11.72 -7.59
N VAL A 103 -6.20 11.35 -8.29
CA VAL A 103 -6.58 12.01 -9.55
C VAL A 103 -6.87 13.48 -9.32
N GLU A 104 -7.66 13.81 -8.29
CA GLU A 104 -7.97 15.20 -7.93
C GLU A 104 -6.69 16.01 -7.63
N GLU A 105 -5.76 15.47 -6.82
CA GLU A 105 -4.51 16.14 -6.49
C GLU A 105 -3.63 16.37 -7.73
N LEU A 106 -3.52 15.39 -8.64
CA LEU A 106 -2.73 15.53 -9.87
C LEU A 106 -3.32 16.59 -10.80
N GLU A 107 -4.64 16.62 -10.97
CA GLU A 107 -5.33 17.64 -11.78
C GLU A 107 -5.11 19.06 -11.20
N GLU A 108 -5.13 19.20 -9.88
CA GLU A 108 -4.83 20.48 -9.22
C GLU A 108 -3.38 20.94 -9.45
N LEU A 109 -2.41 20.01 -9.36
CA LEU A 109 -0.99 20.32 -9.58
C LEU A 109 -0.73 20.74 -11.03
N GLU A 110 -1.28 20.01 -12.01
CA GLU A 110 -1.19 20.40 -13.42
C GLU A 110 -1.83 21.78 -13.69
N GLY A 111 -2.92 22.10 -13.00
CA GLY A 111 -3.58 23.40 -13.10
C GLY A 111 -2.79 24.57 -12.49
N ARG A 112 -1.91 24.29 -11.51
CA ARG A 112 -1.02 25.30 -10.89
C ARG A 112 0.22 25.59 -11.74
N ASP A 113 0.66 24.61 -12.53
CA ASP A 113 1.82 24.72 -13.41
C ASP A 113 1.51 25.37 -14.78
N ARG A 114 0.22 25.67 -15.05
CA ARG A 114 -0.26 26.38 -16.25
C ARG A 114 -0.48 27.88 -15.99
#